data_AF-A0A7S1PZM8-F1
#
_entry.id   AF-A0A7S1PZM8-F1
#
_cell.length_a   1.000
_cell.length_b   1.000
_cell.length_c   1.000
_cell.angle_alpha   90.00
_cell.angle_beta   90.00
_cell.angle_gamma   90.00
#
_symmetry.space_group_name_H-M   'P 1'
#
loop_
_entity.id
_entity.type
_entity.pdbx_description
1 polymer ?
#
loop_
_entity_poly.entity_id
_entity_poly.type
_entity_poly.pdbx_seq_one_letter_code
_entity_poly.pdbx_strand_id
1 'polypeptide(L)'
;PWWRDLIFSSVPTLDGDGTIWADYKPAGTPGYAWDTSNPADEARLNVALNAAVRSRVASPFGAAGATNLYEFFLTHFSDVDKQGHEYGVSTEWNTRDTYLGAITNKTAAIQQIISAIDNQTVLVITSDHGHVKRGGHGGVSDVLRNVPVVFYTKGRALAPAAPAAFLASQGPRFGVYENTDFAATMTALLGVPAPRQTT
;
A
#
# COMPACT_ATOMS: atom_id res chain seq x y z
N PRO A 1 -3.03 -9.12 21.28
CA PRO A 1 -2.52 -8.06 22.18
C PRO A 1 -3.68 -7.16 22.64
N TRP A 2 -3.67 -6.62 23.86
CA TRP A 2 -4.76 -5.79 24.39
C TRP A 2 -5.02 -4.52 23.55
N TRP A 3 -4.00 -4.01 22.86
CA TRP A 3 -4.11 -2.85 21.97
C TRP A 3 -4.79 -3.17 20.63
N ARG A 4 -4.88 -4.47 20.26
CA ARG A 4 -5.55 -4.93 19.04
C ARG A 4 -7.00 -4.46 19.03
N ASP A 5 -7.72 -4.73 20.11
CA ASP A 5 -9.15 -4.43 20.23
C ASP A 5 -9.41 -2.92 20.32
N LEU A 6 -8.43 -2.15 20.81
CA LEU A 6 -8.48 -0.69 20.86
C LEU A 6 -8.48 -0.08 19.45
N ILE A 7 -7.71 -0.65 18.51
CA ILE A 7 -7.66 -0.21 17.11
C ILE A 7 -8.90 -0.70 16.35
N PHE A 8 -9.30 -1.97 16.52
CA PHE A 8 -10.46 -2.51 15.81
C PHE A 8 -11.81 -1.93 16.27
N SER A 9 -11.90 -1.47 17.52
CA SER A 9 -13.13 -0.85 18.04
C SER A 9 -13.30 0.62 17.62
N SER A 10 -12.22 1.31 17.23
CA SER A 10 -12.26 2.75 16.91
C SER A 10 -12.15 3.08 15.44
N VAL A 11 -11.80 2.11 14.58
CA VAL A 11 -11.67 2.32 13.13
C VAL A 11 -12.84 1.63 12.42
N PRO A 12 -13.72 2.37 11.72
CA PRO A 12 -14.78 1.78 10.92
C PRO A 12 -14.17 0.80 9.91
N THR A 13 -14.65 -0.43 9.92
CA THR A 13 -14.18 -1.44 9.00
C THR A 13 -14.80 -1.21 7.62
N LEU A 14 -14.00 -1.34 6.56
CA LEU A 14 -14.45 -1.12 5.18
C LEU A 14 -15.41 -2.26 4.78
N ASP A 15 -16.72 -2.00 4.66
CA ASP A 15 -17.73 -2.97 4.21
C ASP A 15 -17.86 -4.27 5.03
N GLY A 16 -17.84 -4.17 6.36
CA GLY A 16 -17.74 -5.32 7.28
C GLY A 16 -16.32 -5.41 7.83
N ASP A 17 -15.98 -6.40 8.69
CA ASP A 17 -14.63 -6.43 9.27
C ASP A 17 -13.53 -6.48 8.19
N GLY A 18 -13.88 -6.93 6.98
CA GLY A 18 -12.99 -6.99 5.81
C GLY A 18 -11.70 -7.75 6.09
N THR A 19 -11.62 -8.43 7.24
CA THR A 19 -10.40 -9.02 7.74
C THR A 19 -10.27 -10.37 7.09
N ILE A 20 -9.57 -10.34 5.97
CA ILE A 20 -9.10 -11.55 5.35
C ILE A 20 -7.84 -11.93 6.08
N TRP A 21 -7.97 -13.00 6.89
CA TRP A 21 -6.87 -13.56 7.63
C TRP A 21 -5.67 -13.77 6.71
N ALA A 22 -4.47 -13.61 7.25
CA ALA A 22 -3.24 -13.76 6.47
C ALA A 22 -3.10 -15.15 5.86
N ASP A 23 -3.78 -16.16 6.42
CA ASP A 23 -3.83 -17.54 5.97
C ASP A 23 -5.08 -17.87 5.15
N TYR A 24 -5.91 -16.88 4.79
CA TYR A 24 -7.10 -17.13 3.98
C TYR A 24 -6.74 -17.83 2.68
N LYS A 25 -7.35 -19.01 2.48
CA LYS A 25 -7.28 -19.80 1.26
C LYS A 25 -8.71 -20.15 0.85
N PRO A 26 -9.14 -19.83 -0.37
CA PRO A 26 -10.40 -20.33 -0.91
C PRO A 26 -10.42 -21.87 -0.82
N ALA A 27 -11.59 -22.44 -0.55
CA ALA A 27 -11.74 -23.89 -0.51
C ALA A 27 -11.38 -24.49 -1.87
N GLY A 28 -10.53 -25.53 -1.89
CA GLY A 28 -10.13 -26.22 -3.12
C GLY A 28 -8.94 -25.60 -3.86
N THR A 29 -8.32 -24.54 -3.34
CA THR A 29 -7.07 -24.01 -3.90
C THR A 29 -5.92 -25.01 -3.65
N PRO A 30 -5.27 -25.55 -4.70
CA PRO A 30 -4.15 -26.48 -4.53
C PRO A 30 -3.03 -25.88 -3.69
N GLY A 31 -2.20 -26.73 -3.08
CA GLY A 31 -0.94 -26.31 -2.49
C GLY A 31 -0.05 -25.71 -3.58
N TYR A 32 -0.14 -24.40 -3.75
CA TYR A 32 0.54 -23.70 -4.82
C TYR A 32 2.01 -23.54 -4.47
N ALA A 33 2.81 -24.53 -4.85
CA ALA A 33 4.18 -24.23 -5.18
C ALA A 33 4.13 -23.31 -6.42
N TRP A 34 4.83 -22.17 -6.39
CA TRP A 34 5.04 -21.26 -7.53
C TRP A 34 3.89 -20.33 -7.94
N ASP A 35 2.79 -20.25 -7.20
CA ASP A 35 1.77 -19.22 -7.48
C ASP A 35 2.21 -17.86 -6.99
N THR A 36 2.22 -16.93 -7.92
CA THR A 36 2.54 -15.52 -7.68
C THR A 36 1.31 -14.71 -7.30
N SER A 37 0.14 -15.33 -7.28
CA SER A 37 -1.11 -14.78 -6.75
C SER A 37 -1.33 -15.25 -5.30
N ASN A 38 -1.87 -14.36 -4.48
CA ASN A 38 -2.33 -14.68 -3.14
C ASN A 38 -3.81 -14.30 -3.06
N PRO A 39 -4.72 -15.28 -2.87
CA PRO A 39 -6.15 -15.00 -2.75
C PRO A 39 -6.50 -14.00 -1.65
N ALA A 40 -5.72 -13.97 -0.56
CA ALA A 40 -5.90 -12.97 0.48
C ALA A 40 -5.61 -11.55 -0.03
N ASP A 41 -4.59 -11.39 -0.87
CA ASP A 41 -4.23 -10.11 -1.46
C ASP A 41 -5.25 -9.66 -2.51
N GLU A 42 -5.81 -10.58 -3.30
CA GLU A 42 -6.90 -10.27 -4.25
C GLU A 42 -8.12 -9.74 -3.50
N ALA A 43 -8.50 -10.39 -2.40
CA ALA A 43 -9.68 -10.00 -1.70
C ALA A 43 -9.46 -8.72 -0.85
N ARG A 44 -8.23 -8.44 -0.36
CA ARG A 44 -7.83 -7.12 0.16
C ARG A 44 -7.87 -6.02 -0.91
N LEU A 45 -7.45 -6.34 -2.15
CA LEU A 45 -7.57 -5.42 -3.28
C LEU A 45 -9.05 -5.07 -3.53
N ASN A 46 -9.95 -6.04 -3.54
CA ASN A 46 -11.37 -5.80 -3.75
C ASN A 46 -11.98 -4.86 -2.69
N VAL A 47 -11.59 -5.02 -1.41
CA VAL A 47 -11.99 -4.09 -0.34
C VAL A 47 -11.49 -2.68 -0.62
N ALA A 48 -10.22 -2.53 -1.03
CA ALA A 48 -9.64 -1.23 -1.36
C ALA A 48 -10.31 -0.57 -2.58
N LEU A 49 -10.64 -1.35 -3.61
CA LEU A 49 -11.35 -0.86 -4.80
C LEU A 49 -12.77 -0.40 -4.45
N ASN A 50 -13.49 -1.16 -3.62
CA ASN A 50 -14.81 -0.76 -3.14
C ASN A 50 -14.76 0.54 -2.33
N ALA A 51 -13.79 0.68 -1.43
CA ALA A 51 -13.57 1.90 -0.67
C ALA A 51 -13.25 3.10 -1.57
N ALA A 52 -12.36 2.91 -2.56
CA ALA A 52 -11.98 3.94 -3.53
C ALA A 52 -13.14 4.38 -4.44
N VAL A 53 -14.05 3.47 -4.80
CA VAL A 53 -15.26 3.82 -5.58
C VAL A 53 -16.26 4.56 -4.70
N ARG A 54 -16.46 4.12 -3.46
CA ARG A 54 -17.40 4.73 -2.52
C ARG A 54 -17.00 6.11 -2.06
N SER A 55 -15.70 6.40 -1.96
CA SER A 55 -15.23 7.78 -1.70
C SER A 55 -15.66 8.74 -2.81
N ARG A 56 -15.82 8.28 -4.06
CA ARG A 56 -16.31 9.12 -5.17
C ARG A 56 -17.78 9.50 -5.07
N VAL A 57 -18.60 8.63 -4.49
CA VAL A 57 -20.08 8.74 -4.51
C VAL A 57 -20.58 9.67 -3.41
N ALA A 58 -19.76 9.95 -2.40
CA ALA A 58 -20.00 10.98 -1.39
C ALA A 58 -19.71 12.40 -1.93
N SER A 59 -20.32 12.75 -3.07
CA SER A 59 -20.88 14.08 -3.41
C SER A 59 -21.12 14.17 -4.93
N PRO A 60 -22.34 13.92 -5.43
CA PRO A 60 -22.68 14.27 -6.81
C PRO A 60 -22.87 15.78 -7.02
N PHE A 61 -23.04 16.56 -5.96
CA PHE A 61 -23.20 18.01 -6.01
C PHE A 61 -22.70 18.60 -4.70
N GLY A 62 -21.83 19.61 -4.76
CA GLY A 62 -21.18 20.29 -3.64
C GLY A 62 -22.11 20.95 -2.61
N ALA A 63 -22.98 20.19 -1.99
CA ALA A 63 -23.70 20.55 -0.79
C ALA A 63 -22.76 20.33 0.39
N ALA A 64 -22.54 21.40 1.16
CA ALA A 64 -21.89 21.34 2.46
C ALA A 64 -22.58 20.24 3.30
N GLY A 65 -21.88 19.14 3.55
CA GLY A 65 -22.39 18.00 4.32
C GLY A 65 -22.17 16.61 3.71
N ALA A 66 -21.69 16.48 2.47
CA ALA A 66 -21.27 15.18 1.93
C ALA A 66 -19.89 14.78 2.49
N THR A 67 -19.88 13.82 3.42
CA THR A 67 -18.65 13.27 4.01
C THR A 67 -18.16 12.11 3.16
N ASN A 68 -16.90 12.16 2.70
CA ASN A 68 -16.21 10.95 2.22
C ASN A 68 -16.43 9.84 3.24
N LEU A 69 -16.93 8.67 2.79
CA LEU A 69 -17.17 7.55 3.71
C LEU A 69 -15.89 7.13 4.42
N TYR A 70 -14.74 7.31 3.76
CA TYR A 70 -13.41 7.05 4.30
C TYR A 70 -12.48 8.19 3.94
N GLU A 71 -11.84 8.80 4.94
CA GLU A 71 -10.78 9.79 4.77
C GLU A 71 -9.39 9.13 4.66
N PHE A 72 -9.27 7.90 5.17
CA PHE A 72 -8.08 7.07 5.11
C PHE A 72 -8.46 5.60 4.94
N PHE A 73 -7.77 4.89 4.04
CA PHE A 73 -7.86 3.44 3.89
C PHE A 73 -6.49 2.87 3.54
N LEU A 74 -6.25 1.65 4.00
CA LEU A 74 -4.98 0.93 3.82
C LEU A 74 -5.26 -0.41 3.16
N THR A 75 -4.45 -0.75 2.16
CA THR A 75 -4.38 -2.10 1.60
C THR A 75 -2.97 -2.63 1.76
N HIS A 76 -2.84 -3.92 2.09
CA HIS A 76 -1.57 -4.57 2.36
C HIS A 76 -1.47 -5.83 1.51
N PHE A 77 -0.35 -6.01 0.84
CA PHE A 77 -0.07 -7.18 0.02
C PHE A 77 1.13 -7.94 0.57
N SER A 78 1.11 -9.26 0.43
CA SER A 78 2.04 -10.19 1.10
C SER A 78 2.69 -11.19 0.16
N ASP A 79 2.21 -11.31 -1.08
CA ASP A 79 2.77 -12.23 -2.08
C ASP A 79 4.23 -11.97 -2.41
N VAL A 80 4.66 -10.70 -2.56
CA VAL A 80 6.06 -10.36 -2.87
C VAL A 80 7.00 -10.83 -1.75
N ASP A 81 6.68 -10.55 -0.48
CA ASP A 81 7.45 -11.03 0.68
C ASP A 81 7.47 -12.57 0.74
N LYS A 82 6.30 -13.20 0.57
CA LYS A 82 6.18 -14.66 0.54
C LYS A 82 7.09 -15.29 -0.53
N GLN A 83 7.05 -14.79 -1.77
CA GLN A 83 7.91 -15.31 -2.84
C GLN A 83 9.40 -15.07 -2.54
N GLY A 84 9.71 -13.92 -1.92
CA GLY A 84 11.06 -13.58 -1.47
C GLY A 84 11.60 -14.59 -0.46
N HIS A 85 10.83 -14.93 0.57
CA HIS A 85 11.22 -15.96 1.55
C HIS A 85 11.32 -17.36 0.96
N GLU A 86 10.36 -17.75 0.12
CA GLU A 86 10.24 -19.14 -0.32
C GLU A 86 11.26 -19.50 -1.40
N TYR A 87 11.59 -18.56 -2.28
CA TYR A 87 12.40 -18.83 -3.49
C TYR A 87 13.58 -17.88 -3.69
N GLY A 88 13.60 -16.73 -3.01
CA GLY A 88 14.60 -15.68 -3.22
C GLY A 88 14.20 -14.67 -4.28
N VAL A 89 14.92 -13.54 -4.30
CA VAL A 89 14.57 -12.34 -5.10
C VAL A 89 15.42 -12.17 -6.35
N SER A 90 16.42 -13.03 -6.55
CA SER A 90 17.28 -13.01 -7.74
C SER A 90 17.17 -14.32 -8.49
N THR A 91 17.35 -14.27 -9.82
CA THR A 91 17.31 -15.44 -10.70
C THR A 91 18.35 -16.52 -10.38
N GLU A 92 19.41 -16.16 -9.67
CA GLU A 92 20.40 -17.09 -9.10
C GLU A 92 19.76 -18.08 -8.11
N TRP A 93 18.83 -17.61 -7.28
CA TRP A 93 18.15 -18.41 -6.24
C TRP A 93 16.74 -18.83 -6.66
N ASN A 94 16.08 -18.00 -7.48
CA ASN A 94 14.73 -18.18 -7.98
C ASN A 94 14.75 -18.31 -9.51
N THR A 95 15.07 -19.49 -10.03
CA THR A 95 15.21 -19.71 -11.49
C THR A 95 13.91 -19.52 -12.29
N ARG A 96 12.76 -19.52 -11.61
CA ARG A 96 11.43 -19.27 -12.20
C ARG A 96 11.00 -17.81 -12.08
N ASP A 97 11.79 -17.00 -11.40
CA ASP A 97 11.55 -15.58 -11.14
C ASP A 97 10.14 -15.27 -10.61
N THR A 98 9.66 -16.12 -9.70
CA THR A 98 8.33 -15.94 -9.10
C THR A 98 8.22 -14.63 -8.31
N TYR A 99 9.34 -14.12 -7.80
CA TYR A 99 9.41 -12.81 -7.15
C TYR A 99 9.05 -11.67 -8.12
N LEU A 100 9.63 -11.66 -9.34
CA LEU A 100 9.24 -10.71 -10.38
C LEU A 100 7.79 -10.91 -10.83
N GLY A 101 7.32 -12.16 -10.89
CA GLY A 101 5.91 -12.46 -11.17
C GLY A 101 4.96 -11.84 -10.14
N ALA A 102 5.28 -11.95 -8.85
CA ALA A 102 4.50 -11.30 -7.79
C ALA A 102 4.55 -9.77 -7.90
N ILE A 103 5.73 -9.17 -8.16
CA ILE A 103 5.85 -7.72 -8.42
C ILE A 103 4.97 -7.28 -9.59
N THR A 104 4.93 -8.07 -10.66
CA THR A 104 4.11 -7.80 -11.85
C THR A 104 2.62 -7.81 -11.49
N ASN A 105 2.17 -8.81 -10.73
CA ASN A 105 0.79 -8.89 -10.25
C ASN A 105 0.43 -7.70 -9.35
N LYS A 106 1.33 -7.25 -8.47
CA LYS A 106 1.11 -6.07 -7.62
C LYS A 106 1.11 -4.78 -8.41
N THR A 107 1.92 -4.68 -9.45
CA THR A 107 1.88 -3.54 -10.37
C THR A 107 0.50 -3.44 -11.04
N ALA A 108 -0.07 -4.57 -11.48
CA ALA A 108 -1.43 -4.59 -12.04
C ALA A 108 -2.50 -4.21 -11.00
N ALA A 109 -2.38 -4.67 -9.75
CA ALA A 109 -3.27 -4.26 -8.66
C ALA A 109 -3.21 -2.74 -8.39
N ILE A 110 -2.00 -2.16 -8.37
CA ILE A 110 -1.79 -0.72 -8.23
C ILE A 110 -2.44 0.05 -9.40
N GLN A 111 -2.33 -0.44 -10.63
CA GLN A 111 -3.00 0.17 -11.79
C GLN A 111 -4.53 0.18 -11.66
N GLN A 112 -5.12 -0.87 -11.09
CA GLN A 112 -6.55 -0.90 -10.78
C GLN A 112 -6.92 0.15 -9.73
N ILE A 113 -6.13 0.29 -8.66
CA ILE A 113 -6.33 1.32 -7.63
C ILE A 113 -6.22 2.73 -8.24
N ILE A 114 -5.17 3.00 -9.04
CA ILE A 114 -5.01 4.29 -9.76
C ILE A 114 -6.24 4.59 -10.63
N SER A 115 -6.81 3.56 -11.27
CA SER A 115 -8.02 3.71 -12.08
C SER A 115 -9.26 4.00 -11.22
N ALA A 116 -9.35 3.44 -10.02
CA ALA A 116 -10.47 3.52 -9.10
C ALA A 116 -10.47 4.74 -8.16
N ILE A 117 -9.34 5.37 -7.86
CA ILE A 117 -9.29 6.61 -7.05
C ILE A 117 -9.74 7.84 -7.83
N ASP A 118 -10.33 8.83 -7.16
CA ASP A 118 -10.67 10.14 -7.74
C ASP A 118 -9.46 11.09 -7.85
N ASN A 119 -9.71 12.30 -8.34
CA ASN A 119 -8.68 13.34 -8.48
C ASN A 119 -8.36 14.08 -7.16
N GLN A 120 -9.10 13.80 -6.08
CA GLN A 120 -8.89 14.40 -4.76
C GLN A 120 -8.15 13.48 -3.79
N THR A 121 -8.01 12.20 -4.13
CA THR A 121 -7.29 11.19 -3.36
C THR A 121 -5.78 11.29 -3.60
N VAL A 122 -5.01 11.11 -2.53
CA VAL A 122 -3.56 10.87 -2.58
C VAL A 122 -3.31 9.39 -2.37
N LEU A 123 -2.67 8.73 -3.35
CA LEU A 123 -2.20 7.35 -3.21
C LEU A 123 -0.75 7.36 -2.74
N VAL A 124 -0.47 6.61 -1.67
CA VAL A 124 0.88 6.42 -1.15
C VAL A 124 1.24 4.94 -1.29
N ILE A 125 2.35 4.65 -1.96
CA ILE A 125 2.84 3.28 -2.19
C ILE A 125 4.18 3.18 -1.47
N THR A 126 4.29 2.21 -0.58
CA THR A 126 5.53 1.92 0.13
C THR A 126 5.66 0.44 0.47
N SER A 127 6.79 0.08 1.06
CA SER A 127 7.06 -1.23 1.63
C SER A 127 7.68 -1.03 3.00
N ASP A 128 7.47 -1.98 3.90
CA ASP A 128 8.03 -1.98 5.24
C ASP A 128 9.51 -2.40 5.26
N HIS A 129 9.93 -3.29 4.35
CA HIS A 129 11.32 -3.73 4.23
C HIS A 129 11.68 -4.25 2.82
N GLY A 130 12.98 -4.41 2.57
CA GLY A 130 13.49 -5.12 1.40
C GLY A 130 13.84 -6.59 1.68
N HIS A 131 14.55 -7.22 0.75
CA HIS A 131 15.01 -8.61 0.85
C HIS A 131 16.47 -8.77 0.38
N VAL A 132 17.21 -9.71 0.99
CA VAL A 132 18.49 -10.17 0.42
C VAL A 132 18.26 -11.10 -0.77
N LYS A 133 19.25 -11.24 -1.66
CA LYS A 133 19.17 -12.03 -2.90
C LYS A 133 18.59 -13.44 -2.73
N ARG A 134 18.99 -14.14 -1.66
CA ARG A 134 18.56 -15.50 -1.34
C ARG A 134 17.13 -15.58 -0.75
N GLY A 135 16.56 -14.45 -0.33
CA GLY A 135 15.37 -14.40 0.51
C GLY A 135 15.69 -14.13 1.97
N GLY A 136 14.75 -13.50 2.68
CA GLY A 136 14.89 -13.05 4.08
C GLY A 136 15.11 -11.54 4.26
N HIS A 137 14.79 -11.05 5.46
CA HIS A 137 14.87 -9.65 5.88
C HIS A 137 15.24 -9.53 7.37
N GLY A 138 15.21 -8.31 7.95
CA GLY A 138 15.43 -8.08 9.40
C GLY A 138 16.85 -7.68 9.82
N GLY A 139 17.72 -7.35 8.86
CA GLY A 139 19.09 -6.86 9.12
C GLY A 139 19.28 -5.38 8.78
N VAL A 140 20.50 -4.87 9.00
CA VAL A 140 20.85 -3.45 8.81
C VAL A 140 21.38 -3.11 7.41
N SER A 141 21.44 -4.08 6.50
CA SER A 141 21.90 -3.86 5.13
C SER A 141 20.95 -2.90 4.39
N ASP A 142 21.51 -2.06 3.53
CA ASP A 142 20.74 -1.08 2.74
C ASP A 142 19.68 -1.75 1.86
N VAL A 143 19.95 -2.95 1.34
CA VAL A 143 18.96 -3.70 0.53
C VAL A 143 17.72 -4.12 1.33
N LEU A 144 17.79 -4.09 2.67
CA LEU A 144 16.71 -4.43 3.58
C LEU A 144 15.97 -3.20 4.11
N ARG A 145 16.62 -2.02 4.09
CA ARG A 145 16.11 -0.78 4.68
C ARG A 145 15.66 0.24 3.64
N ASN A 146 16.28 0.26 2.46
CA ASN A 146 15.95 1.19 1.40
C ASN A 146 14.74 0.67 0.62
N VAL A 147 13.57 1.16 1.00
CA VAL A 147 12.27 0.84 0.41
C VAL A 147 11.77 1.99 -0.46
N PRO A 148 10.94 1.72 -1.48
CA PRO A 148 10.30 2.79 -2.24
C PRO A 148 9.27 3.52 -1.38
N VAL A 149 9.16 4.83 -1.59
CA VAL A 149 8.00 5.63 -1.18
C VAL A 149 7.59 6.45 -2.39
N VAL A 150 6.35 6.26 -2.84
CA VAL A 150 5.79 6.97 -3.99
C VAL A 150 4.50 7.63 -3.57
N PHE A 151 4.40 8.93 -3.81
CA PHE A 151 3.15 9.68 -3.66
C PHE A 151 2.59 9.97 -5.05
N TYR A 152 1.29 9.71 -5.23
CA TYR A 152 0.60 9.88 -6.50
C TYR A 152 -0.73 10.60 -6.32
N THR A 153 -1.00 11.57 -7.19
CA THR A 153 -2.32 12.20 -7.36
C THR A 153 -2.74 12.15 -8.81
N LYS A 154 -4.02 11.85 -9.03
CA LYS A 154 -4.58 11.76 -10.37
C LYS A 154 -4.90 13.15 -10.92
N GLY A 155 -4.33 13.48 -12.08
CA GLY A 155 -4.66 14.70 -12.84
C GLY A 155 -4.22 16.02 -12.20
N ARG A 156 -3.44 16.01 -11.11
CA ARG A 156 -2.90 17.22 -10.46
C ARG A 156 -1.53 16.95 -9.87
N ALA A 157 -0.77 18.01 -9.61
CA ALA A 157 0.45 17.93 -8.83
C ALA A 157 0.15 17.87 -7.32
N LEU A 158 0.92 17.09 -6.58
CA LEU A 158 0.87 17.00 -5.11
C LEU A 158 1.25 18.30 -4.42
N ALA A 159 2.18 19.05 -5.02
CA ALA A 159 2.66 20.34 -4.54
C ALA A 159 2.59 21.36 -5.67
N PRO A 160 2.37 22.65 -5.37
CA PRO A 160 2.51 23.72 -6.36
C PRO A 160 3.90 23.63 -6.98
N ALA A 161 3.95 23.49 -8.31
CA ALA A 161 5.15 23.40 -9.16
C ALA A 161 6.45 23.11 -8.41
N ALA A 162 6.88 21.84 -8.41
CA ALA A 162 8.25 21.53 -8.07
C ALA A 162 9.18 22.46 -8.89
N PRO A 163 10.29 22.97 -8.32
CA PRO A 163 11.24 23.78 -9.06
C PRO A 163 11.52 23.13 -10.42
N ALA A 164 11.69 23.92 -11.48
CA ALA A 164 11.82 23.49 -12.89
C ALA A 164 12.91 22.43 -13.19
N ALA A 165 13.59 21.92 -12.16
CA ALA A 165 14.60 20.88 -12.15
C ALA A 165 14.06 19.44 -12.25
N PHE A 166 12.75 19.20 -12.19
CA PHE A 166 12.22 17.83 -12.29
C PHE A 166 11.63 17.56 -13.67
N LEU A 167 12.08 16.49 -14.32
CA LEU A 167 11.38 15.93 -15.46
C LEU A 167 9.96 15.57 -15.04
N ALA A 168 8.95 15.98 -15.82
CA ALA A 168 7.55 15.65 -15.55
C ALA A 168 7.29 14.14 -15.41
N SER A 169 8.17 13.31 -15.99
CA SER A 169 8.15 11.84 -15.88
C SER A 169 8.74 11.28 -14.58
N GLN A 170 9.39 12.08 -13.74
CA GLN A 170 10.08 11.63 -12.53
C GLN A 170 9.51 12.24 -11.23
N GLY A 171 8.77 13.34 -11.32
CA GLY A 171 8.25 14.06 -10.14
C GLY A 171 9.37 14.63 -9.25
N PRO A 172 9.01 15.38 -8.19
CA PRO A 172 9.98 15.80 -7.18
C PRO A 172 10.56 14.58 -6.46
N ARG A 173 11.89 14.46 -6.45
CA ARG A 173 12.59 13.56 -5.53
C ARG A 173 12.83 14.30 -4.23
N PHE A 174 12.06 13.96 -3.21
CA PHE A 174 12.34 14.38 -1.85
C PHE A 174 13.61 13.64 -1.38
N GLY A 175 14.37 14.23 -0.46
CA GLY A 175 15.68 13.73 -0.02
C GLY A 175 15.61 12.42 0.76
N VAL A 176 16.39 12.32 1.84
CA VAL A 176 16.29 11.18 2.76
C VAL A 176 14.92 11.24 3.46
N TYR A 177 14.20 10.12 3.43
CA TYR A 177 12.92 9.94 4.09
C TYR A 177 13.00 8.69 4.96
N GLU A 178 12.77 8.84 6.26
CA GLU A 178 12.85 7.74 7.20
C GLU A 178 11.45 7.16 7.45
N ASN A 179 11.36 5.86 7.78
CA ASN A 179 10.08 5.22 8.11
C ASN A 179 9.37 5.93 9.30
N THR A 180 10.12 6.59 10.19
CA THR A 180 9.57 7.38 11.29
C THR A 180 8.82 8.63 10.84
N ASP A 181 9.10 9.13 9.65
CA ASP A 181 8.44 10.32 9.09
C ASP A 181 7.06 9.99 8.50
N PHE A 182 6.74 8.70 8.34
CA PHE A 182 5.52 8.25 7.67
C PHE A 182 4.25 8.65 8.38
N ALA A 183 4.19 8.44 9.70
CA ALA A 183 3.01 8.78 10.49
C ALA A 183 2.71 10.29 10.44
N ALA A 184 3.74 11.14 10.65
CA ALA A 184 3.60 12.59 10.60
C ALA A 184 3.16 13.06 9.20
N THR A 185 3.74 12.47 8.15
CA THR A 185 3.39 12.78 6.76
C THR A 185 1.93 12.44 6.45
N MET A 186 1.44 11.27 6.90
CA MET A 186 0.03 10.89 6.71
C MET A 186 -0.92 11.84 7.45
N THR A 187 -0.60 12.23 8.69
CA THR A 187 -1.43 13.19 9.43
C THR A 187 -1.47 14.58 8.79
N ALA A 188 -0.35 15.03 8.22
CA ALA A 188 -0.29 16.29 7.48
C ALA A 188 -1.16 16.24 6.21
N LEU A 189 -1.15 15.11 5.48
CA LEU A 189 -2.02 14.91 4.31
C LEU A 189 -3.51 14.87 4.68
N LEU A 190 -3.84 14.30 5.84
CA LEU A 190 -5.21 14.23 6.35
C LEU A 190 -5.68 15.53 7.01
N GLY A 191 -4.79 16.50 7.24
CA GLY A 191 -5.12 17.73 7.96
C GLY A 191 -5.40 17.54 9.45
N VAL A 192 -4.91 16.45 10.04
CA VAL A 192 -5.06 16.15 11.47
C VAL A 192 -3.73 16.38 12.22
N PRO A 193 -3.76 16.66 13.53
CA PRO A 193 -2.53 16.84 14.30
C PRO A 193 -1.65 15.59 14.26
N ALA A 194 -0.33 15.78 14.11
CA ALA A 194 0.62 14.68 14.17
C ALA A 194 0.58 13.99 15.55
N PRO A 195 0.78 12.66 15.63
CA PRO A 195 0.85 11.98 16.90
C PRO A 195 2.06 12.53 17.67
N ARG A 196 1.82 13.17 18.82
CA ARG A 196 2.91 13.59 19.69
C ARG A 196 3.50 12.35 20.37
N GLN A 197 4.82 12.21 20.37
CA GLN A 197 5.47 11.25 21.24
C GLN A 197 5.11 11.63 22.68
N THR A 198 4.49 10.71 23.44
CA THR A 198 4.31 10.92 24.87
C THR A 198 5.71 10.91 25.49
N THR A 199 6.13 12.07 26.00
CA THR A 199 7.32 12.16 26.86
C THR A 199 7.03 11.55 28.22
#